data_AF-A0A8S0FHM8-F1
#
_entry.id   AF-A0A8S0FHM8-F1
#
_cell.length_a   1.000
_cell.length_b   1.000
_cell.length_c   1.000
_cell.angle_alpha   90.00
_cell.angle_beta   90.00
_cell.angle_gamma   90.00
#
_symmetry.space_group_name_H-M   'P 1'
#
loop_
_entity.id
_entity.type
_entity.pdbx_description
1 polymer ?
#
loop_
_entity_poly.entity_id
_entity_poly.type
_entity_poly.pdbx_seq_one_letter_code
_entity_poly.pdbx_strand_id
1 'polypeptide(L)'
;MVGWGEPVIEGRARTVEAAVHELSDYLIGQDPSRINDLWQVMYRAGFYRGGPILMSAIAGIDQALWDIKGKVLNAPVWQLMGGLVRDKIKAYSWVGGDRPADVIDGIKTLREIGFDTFKLNGCEELGLIDNSRAVDAAVNTVAQIREAFGNHPPIEA
;
A
#
# COMPACT_ATOMS: atom_id res chain seq x y z
N MET A 1 -10.22 21.95 -12.74
CA MET A 1 -9.31 21.32 -11.76
C MET A 1 -9.32 19.82 -12.01
N VAL A 2 -8.20 19.12 -11.86
CA VAL A 2 -8.11 17.64 -12.06
C VAL A 2 -7.40 17.02 -10.85
N GLY A 3 -7.91 15.90 -10.35
CA GLY A 3 -7.27 15.08 -9.32
C GLY A 3 -7.03 13.65 -9.79
N TRP A 4 -6.05 12.99 -9.18
CA TRP A 4 -5.65 11.63 -9.49
C TRP A 4 -5.79 10.71 -8.27
N GLY A 5 -6.13 9.46 -8.53
CA GLY A 5 -6.17 8.42 -7.51
C GLY A 5 -5.92 7.05 -8.11
N GLU A 6 -5.54 6.10 -7.26
CA GLU A 6 -5.01 4.79 -7.65
C GLU A 6 -5.73 3.67 -6.88
N PRO A 7 -6.80 3.09 -7.45
CA PRO A 7 -7.40 1.86 -6.94
C PRO A 7 -6.42 0.68 -7.03
N VAL A 8 -6.44 -0.21 -6.04
CA VAL A 8 -5.77 -1.51 -6.15
C VAL A 8 -6.58 -2.44 -7.05
N ILE A 9 -5.92 -3.07 -8.03
CA ILE A 9 -6.57 -3.85 -9.09
C ILE A 9 -6.08 -5.31 -9.20
N GLU A 10 -5.14 -5.73 -8.36
CA GLU A 10 -4.41 -7.00 -8.52
C GLU A 10 -5.37 -8.19 -8.65
N GLY A 11 -5.32 -8.88 -9.79
CA GLY A 11 -6.19 -10.01 -10.13
C GLY A 11 -7.65 -9.68 -10.49
N ARG A 12 -8.13 -8.44 -10.34
CA ARG A 12 -9.55 -8.04 -10.56
C ARG A 12 -9.74 -6.68 -11.24
N ALA A 13 -8.80 -6.25 -12.08
CA ALA A 13 -8.78 -4.91 -12.69
C ALA A 13 -10.10 -4.46 -13.34
N ARG A 14 -10.68 -5.27 -14.24
CA ARG A 14 -11.93 -4.92 -14.92
C ARG A 14 -13.11 -4.75 -13.96
N THR A 15 -13.14 -5.52 -12.87
CA THR A 15 -14.21 -5.43 -11.88
C THR A 15 -14.09 -4.14 -11.07
N VAL A 16 -12.87 -3.75 -10.70
CA VAL A 16 -12.62 -2.47 -10.01
C VAL A 16 -12.88 -1.28 -10.94
N GLU A 17 -12.47 -1.35 -12.21
CA GLU A 17 -12.77 -0.35 -13.23
C GLU A 17 -14.28 -0.15 -13.40
N ALA A 18 -15.04 -1.24 -13.57
CA ALA A 18 -16.50 -1.17 -13.65
C ALA A 18 -17.11 -0.54 -12.38
N ALA A 19 -16.64 -0.94 -11.20
CA ALA A 19 -17.11 -0.36 -9.94
C ALA A 19 -16.82 1.14 -9.83
N VAL A 20 -15.66 1.62 -10.31
CA VAL A 20 -15.35 3.06 -10.37
C VAL A 20 -16.35 3.79 -11.28
N HIS A 21 -16.66 3.22 -12.46
CA HIS A 21 -17.62 3.81 -13.37
C HIS A 21 -19.05 3.82 -12.82
N GLU A 22 -19.50 2.75 -12.15
CA GLU A 22 -20.82 2.73 -11.50
C GLU A 22 -20.92 3.76 -10.36
N LEU A 23 -19.87 3.88 -9.53
CA LEU A 23 -19.84 4.89 -8.47
C LEU A 23 -19.79 6.33 -9.01
N SER A 24 -19.35 6.52 -10.26
CA SER A 24 -19.28 7.84 -10.88
C SER A 24 -20.65 8.50 -11.03
N ASP A 25 -21.74 7.71 -11.09
CA ASP A 25 -23.11 8.23 -11.12
C ASP A 25 -23.45 9.09 -9.88
N TYR A 26 -22.81 8.81 -8.75
CA TYR A 26 -22.95 9.62 -7.53
C TYR A 26 -22.07 10.88 -7.51
N LEU A 27 -21.18 11.05 -8.48
CA LEU A 27 -20.16 12.10 -8.49
C LEU A 27 -20.44 13.17 -9.55
N ILE A 28 -20.93 12.78 -10.72
CA ILE A 28 -21.16 13.71 -11.83
C ILE A 28 -22.22 14.75 -11.43
N GLY A 29 -21.86 16.03 -11.59
CA GLY A 29 -22.70 17.18 -11.22
C GLY A 29 -22.67 17.52 -9.72
N GLN A 30 -21.95 16.78 -8.88
CA GLN A 30 -21.80 17.10 -7.47
C GLN A 30 -20.63 18.07 -7.22
N ASP A 31 -20.68 18.77 -6.08
CA ASP A 31 -19.55 19.56 -5.59
C ASP A 31 -18.45 18.63 -5.03
N PRO A 32 -17.26 18.55 -5.66
CA PRO A 32 -16.18 17.68 -5.20
C PRO A 32 -15.61 18.11 -3.83
N SER A 33 -15.96 19.30 -3.32
CA SER A 33 -15.55 19.75 -1.98
C SER A 33 -16.22 18.94 -0.87
N ARG A 34 -17.37 18.30 -1.13
CA ARG A 34 -18.17 17.53 -0.18
C ARG A 34 -17.67 16.09 0.02
N ILE A 35 -16.36 15.90 0.15
CA ILE A 35 -15.72 14.57 0.21
C ILE A 35 -16.40 13.63 1.21
N ASN A 36 -16.67 14.11 2.43
CA ASN A 36 -17.33 13.28 3.46
C ASN A 36 -18.72 12.80 3.03
N ASP A 37 -19.49 13.64 2.35
CA ASP A 37 -20.82 13.29 1.85
C ASP A 37 -20.72 12.25 0.73
N LEU A 38 -19.88 12.54 -0.28
CA LEU A 38 -19.65 11.65 -1.43
C LEU A 38 -19.13 10.29 -0.99
N TRP A 39 -18.19 10.25 -0.04
CA TRP A 39 -17.68 9.00 0.53
C TRP A 39 -18.79 8.19 1.20
N GLN A 40 -19.67 8.83 1.99
CA GLN A 40 -20.78 8.12 2.62
C GLN A 40 -21.81 7.62 1.60
N VAL A 41 -22.13 8.43 0.58
CA VAL A 41 -23.05 8.02 -0.50
C VAL A 41 -22.52 6.76 -1.20
N MET A 42 -21.26 6.79 -1.65
CA MET A 42 -20.63 5.64 -2.30
C MET A 42 -20.56 4.41 -1.37
N TYR A 43 -20.31 4.61 -0.07
CA TYR A 43 -20.11 3.50 0.87
C TYR A 43 -21.41 2.82 1.32
N ARG A 44 -22.50 3.58 1.51
CA ARG A 44 -23.69 3.06 2.21
C ARG A 44 -25.06 3.44 1.64
N ALA A 45 -25.15 4.25 0.59
CA ALA A 45 -26.46 4.69 0.08
C ALA A 45 -27.06 3.75 -0.98
N GLY A 46 -26.23 3.24 -1.89
CA GLY A 46 -26.69 2.51 -3.08
C GLY A 46 -26.71 0.99 -2.98
N PHE A 47 -25.92 0.39 -2.10
CA PHE A 47 -25.74 -1.06 -2.04
C PHE A 47 -25.23 -1.56 -0.68
N TYR A 48 -25.05 -2.89 -0.55
CA TYR A 48 -24.34 -3.48 0.59
C TYR A 48 -22.93 -2.90 0.72
N ARG A 49 -22.46 -2.79 1.96
CA ARG A 49 -21.26 -2.03 2.29
C ARG A 49 -19.99 -2.80 1.93
N GLY A 50 -19.12 -2.14 1.15
CA GLY A 50 -17.69 -2.45 1.06
C GLY A 50 -17.33 -3.78 0.40
N GLY A 51 -16.29 -4.43 0.92
CA GLY A 51 -15.59 -5.52 0.25
C GLY A 51 -14.42 -5.04 -0.61
N PRO A 52 -13.54 -5.95 -1.08
CA PRO A 52 -12.27 -5.58 -1.71
C PRO A 52 -12.45 -4.78 -3.01
N ILE A 53 -13.50 -5.03 -3.77
CA ILE A 53 -13.79 -4.31 -5.02
C ILE A 53 -14.26 -2.89 -4.73
N LEU A 54 -15.38 -2.73 -4.01
CA LEU A 54 -15.98 -1.42 -3.76
C LEU A 54 -15.06 -0.53 -2.94
N MET A 55 -14.36 -1.07 -1.93
CA MET A 55 -13.44 -0.27 -1.13
C MET A 55 -12.21 0.18 -1.94
N SER A 56 -11.72 -0.62 -2.89
CA SER A 56 -10.64 -0.19 -3.79
C SER A 56 -11.09 0.93 -4.73
N ALA A 57 -12.30 0.81 -5.30
CA ALA A 57 -12.88 1.85 -6.15
C ALA A 57 -13.10 3.17 -5.37
N ILE A 58 -13.71 3.09 -4.18
CA ILE A 58 -13.93 4.25 -3.30
C ILE A 58 -12.58 4.90 -2.91
N ALA A 59 -11.55 4.10 -2.60
CA ALA A 59 -10.24 4.63 -2.22
C ALA A 59 -9.59 5.46 -3.35
N GLY A 60 -9.64 5.00 -4.59
CA GLY A 60 -9.12 5.78 -5.73
C GLY A 60 -9.90 7.07 -5.96
N ILE A 61 -11.23 7.03 -5.81
CA ILE A 61 -12.05 8.24 -5.92
C ILE A 61 -11.74 9.22 -4.78
N ASP A 62 -11.65 8.75 -3.54
CA ASP A 62 -11.35 9.57 -2.36
C ASP A 62 -9.99 10.28 -2.49
N GLN A 63 -8.95 9.56 -2.95
CA GLN A 63 -7.64 10.14 -3.25
C GLN A 63 -7.75 11.28 -4.27
N ALA A 64 -8.47 11.07 -5.37
CA ALA A 64 -8.66 12.08 -6.41
C ALA A 64 -9.42 13.31 -5.90
N LEU A 65 -10.45 13.11 -5.06
CA LEU A 65 -11.19 14.20 -4.43
C LEU A 65 -10.32 15.02 -3.48
N TRP A 66 -9.48 14.37 -2.68
CA TRP A 66 -8.50 15.06 -1.82
C TRP A 66 -7.43 15.80 -2.62
N ASP A 67 -6.95 15.22 -3.71
CA ASP A 67 -6.02 15.88 -4.64
C ASP A 67 -6.65 17.14 -5.27
N ILE A 68 -7.92 17.06 -5.71
CA ILE A 68 -8.68 18.25 -6.16
C ILE A 68 -8.74 19.30 -5.05
N LYS A 69 -9.12 18.92 -3.83
CA LYS A 69 -9.24 19.85 -2.70
C LYS A 69 -7.92 20.53 -2.37
N GLY A 70 -6.82 19.78 -2.34
CA GLY A 70 -5.47 20.31 -2.14
C GLY A 70 -5.10 21.35 -3.19
N LYS A 71 -5.33 21.04 -4.48
CA LYS A 71 -5.07 21.96 -5.60
C LYS A 71 -5.95 23.21 -5.56
N VAL A 72 -7.24 23.09 -5.22
CA VAL A 72 -8.16 24.23 -5.08
C VAL A 72 -7.71 25.17 -3.96
N LEU A 73 -7.27 24.62 -2.83
CA LEU A 73 -6.83 25.40 -1.68
C LEU A 73 -5.34 25.78 -1.75
N ASN A 74 -4.64 25.40 -2.83
CA ASN A 74 -3.21 25.60 -3.01
C ASN A 74 -2.38 25.14 -1.80
N ALA A 75 -2.71 23.96 -1.28
CA ALA A 75 -2.06 23.37 -0.10
C ALA A 75 -1.92 21.85 -0.26
N PRO A 76 -0.83 21.26 0.25
CA PRO A 76 -0.71 19.81 0.31
C PRO A 76 -1.76 19.22 1.27
N VAL A 77 -2.24 18.01 0.98
CA VAL A 77 -3.35 17.38 1.73
C VAL A 77 -3.04 17.24 3.23
N TRP A 78 -1.80 16.93 3.61
CA TRP A 78 -1.41 16.84 5.02
C TRP A 78 -1.62 18.16 5.79
N GLN A 79 -1.54 19.32 5.10
CA GLN A 79 -1.78 20.62 5.73
C GLN A 79 -3.27 20.82 6.03
N LEU A 80 -4.14 20.30 5.15
CA LEU A 80 -5.59 20.28 5.36
C LEU A 80 -5.99 19.33 6.50
N MET A 81 -5.17 18.31 6.78
CA MET A 81 -5.37 17.33 7.86
C MET A 81 -4.80 17.76 9.21
N GLY A 82 -4.43 19.04 9.37
CA GLY A 82 -3.94 19.58 10.65
C GLY A 82 -2.44 19.90 10.69
N GLY A 83 -1.72 19.74 9.59
CA GLY A 83 -0.32 20.16 9.48
C GLY A 83 0.69 19.07 9.86
N LEU A 84 1.96 19.46 9.89
CA LEU A 84 3.07 18.55 10.18
C LEU A 84 3.08 18.13 11.64
N VAL A 85 3.26 16.83 11.87
CA VAL A 85 3.57 16.25 13.18
C VAL A 85 5.01 15.73 13.26
N ARG A 86 5.73 15.77 12.13
CA ARG A 86 7.10 15.31 11.91
C ARG A 86 7.66 15.92 10.62
N ASP A 87 8.97 16.04 10.52
CA ASP A 87 9.64 16.62 9.34
C ASP A 87 9.91 15.61 8.22
N LYS A 88 9.98 14.32 8.56
CA LYS A 88 10.21 13.21 7.61
C LYS A 88 9.55 11.92 8.08
N ILE A 89 9.26 11.03 7.14
CA ILE A 89 8.77 9.67 7.40
C ILE A 89 9.87 8.69 6.99
N LYS A 90 10.17 7.72 7.86
CA LYS A 90 11.13 6.65 7.56
C LYS A 90 10.48 5.66 6.59
N ALA A 91 11.14 5.38 5.47
CA ALA A 91 10.72 4.37 4.52
C ALA A 91 11.44 3.03 4.81
N TYR A 92 10.78 1.93 4.45
CA TYR A 92 11.40 0.61 4.34
C TYR A 92 11.22 0.10 2.91
N SER A 93 12.05 -0.86 2.50
CA SER A 93 11.93 -1.47 1.17
C SER A 93 11.67 -2.97 1.28
N TRP A 94 10.85 -3.50 0.39
CA TRP A 94 10.77 -4.95 0.20
C TRP A 94 11.99 -5.43 -0.58
N VAL A 95 12.60 -6.52 -0.14
CA VAL A 95 13.72 -7.17 -0.81
C VAL A 95 13.34 -8.61 -1.10
N GLY A 96 13.31 -8.95 -2.39
CA GLY A 96 13.07 -10.30 -2.86
C GLY A 96 14.35 -11.04 -3.22
N GLY A 97 14.19 -12.32 -3.52
CA GLY A 97 15.23 -13.23 -3.96
C GLY A 97 14.79 -14.67 -3.74
N ASP A 98 15.11 -15.56 -4.66
CA ASP A 98 14.74 -16.99 -4.55
C ASP A 98 15.60 -17.70 -3.49
N ARG A 99 16.78 -17.15 -3.15
CA ARG A 99 17.72 -17.71 -2.17
C ARG A 99 18.18 -16.64 -1.18
N PRO A 100 18.64 -17.04 0.03
CA PRO A 100 19.13 -16.11 1.05
C PRO A 100 20.25 -15.18 0.54
N ALA A 101 21.15 -15.69 -0.31
CA ALA A 101 22.23 -14.90 -0.89
C ALA A 101 21.74 -13.74 -1.76
N ASP A 102 20.69 -13.97 -2.56
CA ASP A 102 20.11 -12.95 -3.44
C ASP A 102 19.47 -11.82 -2.60
N VAL A 103 18.80 -12.19 -1.50
CA VAL A 103 18.22 -11.23 -0.54
C VAL A 103 19.31 -10.43 0.19
N ILE A 104 20.40 -11.09 0.61
CA ILE A 104 21.54 -10.43 1.27
C ILE A 104 22.16 -9.37 0.34
N ASP A 105 22.36 -9.69 -0.94
CA ASP A 105 22.95 -8.76 -1.89
C ASP A 105 22.01 -7.60 -2.24
N GLY A 106 20.70 -7.86 -2.30
CA GLY A 106 19.67 -6.82 -2.41
C GLY A 106 19.69 -5.85 -1.21
N ILE A 107 19.79 -6.38 0.02
CA ILE A 107 19.93 -5.56 1.23
C ILE A 107 21.20 -4.70 1.15
N LYS A 108 22.36 -5.28 0.81
CA LYS A 108 23.62 -4.51 0.69
C LYS A 108 23.47 -3.35 -0.29
N THR A 109 22.90 -3.61 -1.46
CA THR A 109 22.67 -2.58 -2.50
C THR A 109 21.81 -1.44 -1.97
N LEU A 110 20.72 -1.74 -1.28
CA LEU A 110 19.83 -0.71 -0.73
C LEU A 110 20.45 0.05 0.44
N ARG A 111 21.39 -0.56 1.19
CA ARG A 111 22.16 0.15 2.23
C ARG A 111 23.07 1.22 1.64
N GLU A 112 23.61 1.02 0.44
CA GLU A 112 24.44 2.02 -0.24
C GLU A 112 23.67 3.33 -0.52
N ILE A 113 22.35 3.24 -0.70
CA ILE A 113 21.46 4.40 -0.88
C ILE A 113 20.74 4.81 0.42
N GLY A 114 21.15 4.27 1.57
CA GLY A 114 20.73 4.75 2.89
C GLY A 114 19.54 4.02 3.54
N PHE A 115 19.06 2.91 2.96
CA PHE A 115 18.05 2.09 3.66
C PHE A 115 18.67 1.29 4.81
N ASP A 116 17.95 1.21 5.91
CA ASP A 116 18.30 0.44 7.10
C ASP A 116 17.09 -0.31 7.68
N THR A 117 16.01 -0.48 6.92
CA THR A 117 14.80 -1.20 7.34
C THR A 117 14.21 -1.90 6.12
N PHE A 118 13.94 -3.20 6.26
CA PHE A 118 13.61 -4.07 5.14
C PHE A 118 12.45 -5.01 5.48
N LYS A 119 11.64 -5.31 4.47
CA LYS A 119 10.62 -6.36 4.48
C LYS A 119 11.06 -7.49 3.57
N LEU A 120 10.92 -8.73 4.02
CA LEU A 120 11.33 -9.92 3.27
C LEU A 120 10.14 -10.86 3.09
N ASN A 121 10.23 -11.79 2.14
CA ASN A 121 9.38 -12.97 2.20
C ASN A 121 9.95 -13.92 3.27
N GLY A 122 9.09 -14.49 4.11
CA GLY A 122 9.50 -15.48 5.12
C GLY A 122 9.77 -16.89 4.55
N CYS A 123 9.49 -17.11 3.26
CA CYS A 123 9.64 -18.39 2.56
C CYS A 123 10.32 -18.17 1.20
N GLU A 124 11.11 -19.15 0.78
CA GLU A 124 11.79 -19.16 -0.52
C GLU A 124 10.83 -19.47 -1.67
N GLU A 125 9.88 -20.38 -1.45
CA GLU A 125 8.99 -20.89 -2.50
C GLU A 125 7.52 -20.57 -2.25
N LEU A 126 6.75 -20.50 -3.34
CA LEU A 126 5.31 -20.31 -3.30
C LEU A 126 4.63 -21.61 -2.83
N GLY A 127 4.36 -21.69 -1.53
CA GLY A 127 3.75 -22.87 -0.89
C GLY A 127 3.27 -22.56 0.52
N LEU A 128 2.43 -23.44 1.07
CA LEU A 128 2.02 -23.35 2.47
C LEU A 128 3.11 -23.93 3.36
N ILE A 129 3.41 -23.25 4.47
CA ILE A 129 4.13 -23.86 5.58
C ILE A 129 3.14 -24.76 6.35
N ASP A 130 3.10 -26.04 6.02
CA ASP A 130 2.11 -26.98 6.56
C ASP A 130 2.70 -28.09 7.45
N ASN A 131 4.02 -28.10 7.62
CA ASN A 131 4.72 -29.10 8.41
C ASN A 131 6.02 -28.55 9.04
N SER A 132 6.56 -29.25 10.04
CA SER A 132 7.74 -28.82 10.78
C SER A 132 8.98 -28.65 9.90
N ARG A 133 9.15 -29.47 8.85
CA ARG A 133 10.29 -29.32 7.93
C ARG A 133 10.21 -28.00 7.16
N ALA A 134 9.02 -27.60 6.72
CA ALA A 134 8.81 -26.31 6.06
C ALA A 134 9.05 -25.14 7.02
N VAL A 135 8.67 -25.29 8.30
CA VAL A 135 9.00 -24.31 9.35
C VAL A 135 10.51 -24.19 9.52
N ASP A 136 11.22 -25.31 9.67
CA ASP A 136 12.67 -25.32 9.86
C ASP A 136 13.40 -24.68 8.65
N ALA A 137 12.91 -24.93 7.43
CA ALA A 137 13.44 -24.30 6.22
C ALA A 137 13.30 -22.77 6.26
N ALA A 138 12.09 -22.26 6.53
CA ALA A 138 11.84 -20.82 6.64
C ALA A 138 12.69 -20.16 7.75
N VAL A 139 12.82 -20.81 8.91
CA VAL A 139 13.67 -20.33 10.02
C VAL A 139 15.13 -20.28 9.59
N ASN A 140 15.63 -21.30 8.89
CA ASN A 140 17.00 -21.34 8.39
C ASN A 140 17.28 -20.23 7.36
N THR A 141 16.33 -19.93 6.47
CA THR A 141 16.43 -18.80 5.52
C THR A 141 16.60 -17.48 6.27
N VAL A 142 15.74 -17.21 7.26
CA VAL A 142 15.84 -15.97 8.07
C VAL A 142 17.12 -15.93 8.89
N ALA A 143 17.56 -17.06 9.45
CA ALA A 143 18.79 -17.15 10.23
C ALA A 143 20.05 -16.80 9.40
N GLN A 144 20.15 -17.31 8.17
CA GLN A 144 21.26 -17.00 7.27
C GLN A 144 21.32 -15.50 6.91
N ILE A 145 20.17 -14.91 6.61
CA ILE A 145 20.09 -13.47 6.32
C ILE A 145 20.49 -12.67 7.57
N ARG A 146 20.03 -13.09 8.75
CA ARG A 146 20.39 -12.44 10.02
C ARG A 146 21.88 -12.55 10.32
N GLU A 147 22.51 -13.70 10.08
CA GLU A 147 23.95 -13.90 10.31
C GLU A 147 24.81 -12.91 9.52
N ALA A 148 24.41 -12.58 8.28
CA ALA A 148 25.12 -11.64 7.43
C ALA A 148 25.12 -10.18 7.95
N PHE A 149 24.16 -9.81 8.81
CA PHE A 149 23.97 -8.42 9.26
C PHE A 149 23.96 -8.24 10.79
N GLY A 150 23.86 -9.32 11.56
CA GLY A 150 23.69 -9.27 13.02
C GLY A 150 22.44 -8.49 13.44
N ASN A 151 22.50 -7.79 14.56
CA ASN A 151 21.36 -7.06 15.11
C ASN A 151 21.00 -5.77 14.34
N HIS A 152 21.76 -5.41 13.29
CA HIS A 152 21.51 -4.21 12.49
C HIS A 152 21.59 -4.51 10.98
N PRO A 153 20.49 -4.37 10.23
CA PRO A 153 19.29 -3.57 10.53
C PRO A 153 18.11 -4.35 11.16
N PRO A 154 17.07 -3.66 11.66
CA PRO A 154 15.77 -4.29 11.92
C PRO A 154 15.25 -4.92 10.62
N ILE A 155 14.92 -6.21 10.69
CA ILE A 155 14.31 -6.98 9.60
C ILE A 155 12.91 -7.32 10.10
N GLU A 156 11.88 -6.85 9.40
CA GLU A 156 10.50 -7.24 9.63
C GLU A 156 10.17 -8.36 8.65
N ALA A 157 9.82 -9.54 9.18
CA ALA A 157 9.43 -10.72 8.42
C ALA A 157 7.90 -10.80 8.31
#